data_AF-A0A8H8D789-F1
#
_entry.id   AF-A0A8H8D789-F1
#
_cell.length_a   1.000
_cell.length_b   1.000
_cell.length_c   1.000
_cell.angle_alpha   90.00
_cell.angle_beta   90.00
_cell.angle_gamma   90.00
#
_symmetry.space_group_name_H-M   'P 1'
#
loop_
_entity.id
_entity.type
_entity.pdbx_description
1 polymer ?
#
loop_
_entity_poly.entity_id
_entity_poly.type
_entity_poly.pdbx_seq_one_letter_code
_entity_poly.pdbx_strand_id
1 'polypeptide(L)'
;MAFNKKYAGLPDLDLAPDIYETPELTDGSTLATATVRSPSPFQDESSNPEIDRQRLQPDLARSHFLSSHLDARGVDFSDSIASKRKSYKALSHRRQRREDGTEVLGDVSDEEDESLERKLARLRREADELKEELTTRKASHRDTQAAGAGDSVDGDQDSLDSGVLELSRALDSLHAYSRSGSVHFTAEEILSQKLGGSIPPTVHAAKQRNEMLHGPQSNVPAGLLSNAAAFDARLALLEAALGIPNTPIPHASDDNAGPQPILPTLNHLTLQLSTLSSTLTGPSASIPVGQSQSQSQSTVTTSHIEALTTRIRKLTADADALSSARRRATEAARAVIAARIAAAASDDDPAGTGTTAATTNKPTADHAPSHSSLSVTETDSAASEQTAKIHALYTTLPTINSLHPLLPSVLERLRSLRAIHAGAARAAEDLDALEERQAEMKSEIEQWRDGLKAVEGKVRDCEVAMKGNMDIVGPWVKGLEGRLEALGG
;
A
#
# COMPACT_ATOMS: atom_id res chain seq x y z
N MET A 1 27.30 28.91 21.24
CA MET A 1 25.89 28.77 21.67
C MET A 1 25.20 30.09 21.39
N ALA A 2 24.25 30.10 20.46
CA ALA A 2 23.53 31.32 20.11
C ALA A 2 22.46 31.57 21.17
N PHE A 3 22.56 32.67 21.91
CA PHE A 3 21.53 33.08 22.85
C PHE A 3 20.21 33.28 22.10
N ASN A 4 19.19 32.52 22.49
CA ASN A 4 17.85 32.71 21.99
C ASN A 4 17.40 34.13 22.35
N LYS A 5 17.16 34.98 21.33
CA LYS A 5 16.79 36.39 21.45
C LYS A 5 15.58 36.64 22.38
N LYS A 6 14.77 35.61 22.62
CA LYS A 6 13.62 35.63 23.55
C LYS A 6 14.04 35.83 25.01
N TYR A 7 15.21 35.35 25.43
CA TYR A 7 15.61 35.33 26.84
C TYR A 7 16.62 36.43 27.22
N ALA A 8 17.28 37.06 26.24
CA ALA A 8 18.35 38.04 26.46
C ALA A 8 17.98 39.29 27.30
N GLY A 9 16.69 39.56 27.50
CA GLY A 9 16.20 40.67 28.32
C GLY A 9 15.93 40.32 29.79
N LEU A 10 16.06 39.04 30.19
CA LEU A 10 15.87 38.64 31.58
C LEU A 10 17.22 38.76 32.33
N PRO A 11 17.25 39.44 33.49
CA PRO A 11 18.39 39.35 34.39
C PRO A 11 18.45 37.94 35.01
N ASP A 12 19.66 37.43 35.27
CA ASP A 12 19.94 36.13 35.90
C ASP A 12 19.64 34.88 35.04
N LEU A 13 20.13 34.89 33.79
CA LEU A 13 20.12 33.69 32.94
C LEU A 13 21.31 32.78 33.26
N ASP A 14 21.02 31.52 33.57
CA ASP A 14 22.04 30.49 33.72
C ASP A 14 22.74 30.19 32.39
N LEU A 15 24.08 30.24 32.40
CA LEU A 15 24.96 29.95 31.25
C LEU A 15 25.53 28.53 31.31
N ALA A 16 25.09 27.73 32.28
CA ALA A 16 25.40 26.32 32.36
C ALA A 16 25.02 25.55 31.07
N PRO A 17 25.67 24.41 30.80
CA PRO A 17 25.19 23.49 29.78
C PRO A 17 23.72 23.10 30.05
N ASP A 18 22.91 23.13 28.99
CA ASP A 18 21.47 22.86 29.01
C ASP A 18 21.16 21.41 29.45
N ILE A 19 22.09 20.49 29.18
CA ILE A 19 21.95 19.07 29.47
C ILE A 19 23.19 18.59 30.22
N TYR A 20 22.98 18.09 31.44
CA TYR A 20 23.98 17.36 32.23
C TYR A 20 23.66 15.87 32.14
N GLU A 21 24.17 15.22 31.11
CA GLU A 21 24.04 13.78 30.92
C GLU A 21 25.27 13.04 31.42
N THR A 22 25.06 11.82 31.92
CA THR A 22 26.16 10.86 32.08
C THR A 22 26.67 10.50 30.69
N PRO A 23 27.99 10.35 30.48
CA PRO A 23 28.52 9.93 29.19
C PRO A 23 27.82 8.64 28.75
N GLU A 24 27.34 8.62 27.50
CA GLU A 24 26.74 7.45 26.83
C GLU A 24 27.63 6.23 27.07
N LEU A 25 27.18 5.36 27.96
CA LEU A 25 27.78 4.04 28.16
C LEU A 25 27.39 3.24 26.93
N THR A 26 28.36 2.92 26.09
CA THR A 26 28.11 2.04 24.95
C THR A 26 27.63 0.68 25.49
N ASP A 27 26.33 0.40 25.35
CA ASP A 27 25.67 -0.87 25.71
C ASP A 27 26.23 -2.11 24.95
N GLY A 28 27.38 -1.96 24.27
CA GLY A 28 28.16 -3.05 23.68
C GLY A 28 28.83 -3.98 24.70
N SER A 29 28.73 -3.73 26.01
CA SER A 29 29.10 -4.72 27.03
C SER A 29 27.90 -5.63 27.34
N THR A 30 27.71 -6.63 26.50
CA THR A 30 26.72 -7.69 26.69
C THR A 30 27.12 -8.65 27.82
N LEU A 31 27.04 -8.20 29.08
CA LEU A 31 26.69 -9.09 30.18
C LEU A 31 25.24 -8.81 30.56
N ALA A 32 24.38 -9.74 30.14
CA ALA A 32 22.94 -9.69 30.30
C ALA A 32 22.54 -9.45 31.76
N THR A 33 22.02 -8.25 32.05
CA THR A 33 21.24 -8.03 33.26
C THR A 33 19.77 -8.11 32.88
N ALA A 34 19.06 -8.93 33.64
CA ALA A 34 17.69 -9.35 33.40
C ALA A 34 16.70 -8.19 33.29
N THR A 35 16.20 -7.94 32.09
CA THR A 35 14.86 -7.40 31.86
C THR A 35 14.26 -8.08 30.64
N VAL A 36 13.03 -8.51 30.83
CA VAL A 36 12.18 -9.28 29.91
C VAL A 36 12.25 -8.70 28.49
N ARG A 37 13.06 -9.32 27.63
CA ARG A 37 12.96 -9.15 26.18
C ARG A 37 11.84 -10.04 25.68
N SER A 38 10.95 -9.48 24.89
CA SER A 38 10.04 -10.24 24.04
C SER A 38 10.84 -11.30 23.26
N PRO A 39 10.39 -12.56 23.19
CA PRO A 39 11.10 -13.58 22.43
C PRO A 39 11.15 -13.15 20.97
N SER A 40 12.38 -13.01 20.46
CA SER A 40 12.63 -12.87 19.04
C SER A 40 12.04 -14.08 18.31
N PRO A 41 11.39 -13.92 17.14
CA PRO A 41 10.82 -15.04 16.36
C PRO A 41 11.85 -16.11 15.92
N PHE A 42 13.13 -15.88 16.19
CA PHE A 42 14.26 -16.73 15.81
C PHE A 42 14.95 -17.38 17.00
N GLN A 43 14.43 -17.22 18.22
CA GLN A 43 14.89 -18.03 19.33
C GLN A 43 14.27 -19.42 19.15
N ASP A 44 15.06 -20.34 18.58
CA ASP A 44 14.71 -21.75 18.47
C ASP A 44 14.49 -22.30 19.88
N GLU A 45 13.24 -22.21 20.36
CA GLU A 45 12.74 -23.01 21.46
C GLU A 45 13.15 -24.45 21.17
N SER A 46 14.00 -25.02 22.02
CA SER A 46 14.62 -26.33 21.87
C SER A 46 13.67 -27.32 21.18
N SER A 47 14.15 -27.95 20.10
CA SER A 47 13.42 -28.90 19.28
C SER A 47 12.85 -30.04 20.14
N ASN A 48 11.64 -29.84 20.67
CA ASN A 48 10.88 -30.88 21.35
C ASN A 48 10.54 -31.94 20.30
N PRO A 49 11.09 -33.18 20.40
CA PRO A 49 10.87 -34.21 19.38
C PRO A 49 9.43 -34.73 19.36
N GLU A 50 8.60 -34.36 20.34
CA GLU A 50 7.17 -34.68 20.41
C GLU A 50 6.30 -33.71 19.60
N ILE A 51 6.82 -32.52 19.25
CA ILE A 51 6.05 -31.47 18.55
C ILE A 51 6.57 -31.35 17.13
N ASP A 52 5.77 -31.79 16.16
CA ASP A 52 6.06 -31.54 14.75
C ASP A 52 5.79 -30.05 14.42
N ARG A 53 6.85 -29.32 14.05
CA ARG A 53 6.81 -27.88 13.73
C ARG A 53 6.91 -27.62 12.22
N GLN A 54 6.37 -28.51 11.40
CA GLN A 54 6.24 -28.27 9.96
C GLN A 54 5.64 -26.88 9.68
N ARG A 55 6.41 -26.03 8.97
CA ARG A 55 5.94 -24.71 8.57
C ARG A 55 4.89 -24.86 7.47
N LEU A 56 3.73 -24.28 7.69
CA LEU A 56 2.66 -24.23 6.69
C LEU A 56 3.15 -23.40 5.50
N GLN A 57 3.17 -24.02 4.31
CA GLN A 57 3.39 -23.32 3.05
C GLN A 57 2.02 -22.93 2.48
N PRO A 58 1.58 -21.66 2.64
CA PRO A 58 0.22 -21.26 2.29
C PRO A 58 -0.06 -21.40 0.79
N ASP A 59 0.94 -21.19 -0.07
CA ASP A 59 0.79 -21.29 -1.53
C ASP A 59 0.58 -22.74 -1.98
N LEU A 60 1.35 -23.68 -1.40
CA LEU A 60 1.19 -25.11 -1.65
C LEU A 60 -0.18 -25.58 -1.14
N ALA A 61 -0.54 -25.21 0.10
CA ALA A 61 -1.84 -25.51 0.66
C ALA A 61 -2.98 -24.95 -0.22
N ARG A 62 -2.85 -23.70 -0.70
CA ARG A 62 -3.83 -23.09 -1.60
C ARG A 62 -3.99 -23.87 -2.89
N SER A 63 -2.90 -24.37 -3.48
CA SER A 63 -2.98 -25.18 -4.70
C SER A 63 -3.76 -26.49 -4.49
N HIS A 64 -3.64 -27.12 -3.32
CA HIS A 64 -4.41 -28.32 -2.98
C HIS A 64 -5.91 -28.03 -2.84
N PHE A 65 -6.27 -26.98 -2.13
CA PHE A 65 -7.67 -26.67 -1.84
C PHE A 65 -8.40 -25.90 -2.96
N LEU A 66 -7.68 -25.37 -3.95
CA LEU A 66 -8.30 -24.64 -5.08
C LEU A 66 -9.24 -25.54 -5.89
N SER A 67 -8.87 -26.82 -6.06
CA SER A 67 -9.67 -27.78 -6.84
C SER A 67 -10.91 -28.31 -6.12
N SER A 68 -10.99 -28.14 -4.79
CA SER A 68 -12.14 -28.58 -4.00
C SER A 68 -13.13 -27.44 -3.81
N HIS A 69 -14.32 -27.56 -4.38
CA HIS A 69 -15.42 -26.64 -4.12
C HIS A 69 -16.33 -27.19 -3.03
N LEU A 70 -16.71 -26.35 -2.08
CA LEU A 70 -17.60 -26.70 -0.97
C LEU A 70 -18.97 -26.10 -1.24
N ASP A 71 -20.00 -26.95 -1.31
CA ASP A 71 -21.39 -26.49 -1.29
C ASP A 71 -21.86 -26.34 0.16
N ALA A 72 -22.32 -25.13 0.47
CA ALA A 72 -22.84 -24.74 1.79
C ALA A 72 -24.38 -24.63 1.81
N ARG A 73 -25.07 -24.95 0.72
CA ARG A 73 -26.53 -24.86 0.67
C ARG A 73 -27.17 -25.92 1.55
N GLY A 74 -27.99 -25.47 2.50
CA GLY A 74 -28.76 -26.35 3.40
C GLY A 74 -27.93 -27.00 4.50
N VAL A 75 -26.78 -26.45 4.87
CA VAL A 75 -26.02 -26.93 6.03
C VAL A 75 -26.71 -26.46 7.32
N ASP A 76 -27.23 -27.42 8.08
CA ASP A 76 -27.98 -27.17 9.32
C ASP A 76 -27.13 -27.63 10.51
N PHE A 77 -26.52 -26.68 11.23
CA PHE A 77 -25.79 -26.92 12.49
C PHE A 77 -26.65 -26.77 13.74
N SER A 78 -27.95 -26.52 13.56
CA SER A 78 -28.87 -26.50 14.68
C SER A 78 -28.91 -27.90 15.33
N ASP A 79 -28.91 -27.94 16.65
CA ASP A 79 -28.94 -29.17 17.47
C ASP A 79 -30.32 -29.85 17.45
N SER A 80 -31.06 -29.72 16.34
CA SER A 80 -32.39 -30.28 16.17
C SER A 80 -32.28 -31.75 15.78
N ILE A 81 -32.57 -32.63 16.74
CA ILE A 81 -32.50 -34.10 16.61
C ILE A 81 -33.52 -34.64 15.56
N ALA A 82 -34.48 -33.83 15.12
CA ALA A 82 -35.55 -34.24 14.22
C ALA A 82 -35.15 -34.33 12.73
N SER A 83 -34.02 -33.72 12.33
CA SER A 83 -33.54 -33.74 10.93
C SER A 83 -32.14 -34.33 10.86
N LYS A 84 -31.86 -35.12 9.82
CA LYS A 84 -30.50 -35.63 9.57
C LYS A 84 -29.56 -34.44 9.43
N ARG A 85 -28.54 -34.35 10.29
CA ARG A 85 -27.55 -33.26 10.30
C ARG A 85 -26.94 -33.11 8.91
N LYS A 86 -27.21 -31.98 8.25
CA LYS A 86 -26.64 -31.67 6.94
C LYS A 86 -25.30 -30.98 7.15
N SER A 87 -24.22 -31.60 6.69
CA SER A 87 -22.86 -31.03 6.74
C SER A 87 -22.46 -30.47 5.37
N TYR A 88 -21.37 -29.69 5.35
CA TYR A 88 -20.75 -29.24 4.10
C TYR A 88 -20.50 -30.43 3.15
N LYS A 89 -20.87 -30.28 1.87
CA LYS A 89 -20.59 -31.27 0.82
C LYS A 89 -19.44 -30.76 -0.04
N ALA A 90 -18.33 -31.50 -0.08
CA ALA A 90 -17.23 -31.22 -0.97
C ALA A 90 -17.49 -31.88 -2.33
N LEU A 91 -17.67 -31.07 -3.37
CA LEU A 91 -17.70 -31.56 -4.75
C LEU A 91 -16.24 -31.69 -5.20
N SER A 92 -15.68 -32.88 -5.04
CA SER A 92 -14.39 -33.23 -5.63
C SER A 92 -14.66 -33.93 -6.96
N HIS A 93 -14.46 -33.21 -8.07
CA HIS A 93 -14.41 -33.85 -9.39
C HIS A 93 -13.15 -34.73 -9.47
N ARG A 94 -13.26 -35.97 -8.97
CA ARG A 94 -12.19 -36.96 -9.09
C ARG A 94 -12.15 -37.44 -10.53
N ARG A 95 -11.38 -36.76 -11.38
CA ARG A 95 -11.01 -37.24 -12.71
C ARG A 95 -10.13 -38.48 -12.55
N GLN A 96 -10.71 -39.68 -12.58
CA GLN A 96 -9.92 -40.90 -12.65
C GLN A 96 -9.57 -41.18 -14.12
N ARG A 97 -8.39 -40.74 -14.52
CA ARG A 97 -7.83 -41.03 -15.84
C ARG A 97 -7.42 -42.51 -15.88
N ARG A 98 -8.09 -43.32 -16.70
CA ARG A 98 -7.59 -44.66 -17.05
C ARG A 98 -6.46 -44.54 -18.09
N GLU A 99 -5.63 -45.57 -18.16
CA GLU A 99 -4.46 -45.66 -19.05
C GLU A 99 -4.80 -45.61 -20.55
N ASP A 100 -6.08 -45.77 -20.90
CA ASP A 100 -6.58 -45.88 -22.28
C ASP A 100 -7.32 -44.62 -22.79
N GLY A 101 -7.12 -43.46 -22.13
CA GLY A 101 -7.53 -42.15 -22.65
C GLY A 101 -9.04 -41.88 -22.76
N THR A 102 -9.90 -42.82 -22.39
CA THR A 102 -11.36 -42.65 -22.36
C THR A 102 -11.81 -42.10 -21.01
N GLU A 103 -12.49 -40.95 -21.04
CA GLU A 103 -13.10 -40.34 -19.86
C GLU A 103 -14.40 -41.09 -19.51
N VAL A 104 -14.30 -42.04 -18.58
CA VAL A 104 -15.49 -42.68 -17.99
C VAL A 104 -16.01 -41.74 -16.90
N LEU A 105 -17.12 -41.05 -17.18
CA LEU A 105 -17.95 -40.46 -16.14
C LEU A 105 -18.31 -41.59 -15.17
N GLY A 106 -17.79 -41.47 -13.95
CA GLY A 106 -17.94 -42.48 -12.91
C GLY A 106 -19.41 -42.80 -12.65
N ASP A 107 -19.61 -44.09 -12.40
CA ASP A 107 -20.82 -44.77 -11.93
C ASP A 107 -21.80 -43.83 -11.22
N VAL A 108 -22.97 -43.60 -11.85
CA VAL A 108 -24.13 -42.93 -11.25
C VAL A 108 -24.75 -43.87 -10.21
N SER A 109 -24.01 -44.12 -9.14
CA SER A 109 -24.47 -44.81 -7.95
C SER A 109 -25.05 -43.79 -6.97
N ASP A 110 -26.22 -43.25 -7.31
CA ASP A 110 -27.30 -42.98 -6.38
C ASP A 110 -28.57 -42.79 -7.22
N GLU A 111 -29.53 -43.70 -7.07
CA GLU A 111 -30.81 -43.71 -7.80
C GLU A 111 -31.72 -42.51 -7.44
N GLU A 112 -31.25 -41.54 -6.66
CA GLU A 112 -32.01 -40.40 -6.16
C GLU A 112 -31.94 -39.13 -7.02
N ASP A 113 -31.06 -39.05 -8.03
CA ASP A 113 -30.91 -37.87 -8.91
C ASP A 113 -31.21 -38.18 -10.40
N GLU A 114 -32.29 -38.91 -10.71
CA GLU A 114 -32.86 -38.84 -12.06
C GLU A 114 -33.37 -37.40 -12.29
N SER A 115 -32.76 -36.67 -13.23
CA SER A 115 -33.21 -35.32 -13.59
C SER A 115 -34.71 -35.31 -13.91
N LEU A 116 -35.43 -34.25 -13.53
CA LEU A 116 -36.88 -34.16 -13.70
C LEU A 116 -37.31 -34.44 -15.15
N GLU A 117 -36.50 -34.02 -16.12
CA GLU A 117 -36.70 -34.30 -17.55
C GLU A 117 -36.62 -35.80 -17.86
N ARG A 118 -35.62 -36.51 -17.31
CA ARG A 118 -35.47 -37.96 -17.48
C ARG A 118 -36.61 -38.74 -16.82
N LYS A 119 -37.05 -38.28 -15.64
CA LYS A 119 -38.20 -38.84 -14.92
C LYS A 119 -39.51 -38.66 -15.70
N LEU A 120 -39.73 -37.48 -16.29
CA LEU A 120 -40.90 -37.21 -17.14
C LEU A 120 -40.89 -38.04 -18.43
N ALA A 121 -39.71 -38.23 -19.06
CA ALA A 121 -39.58 -39.07 -20.23
C ALA A 121 -39.88 -40.55 -19.93
N ARG A 122 -39.48 -41.05 -18.76
CA ARG A 122 -39.80 -42.41 -18.30
C ARG A 122 -41.30 -42.58 -18.05
N LEU A 123 -41.91 -41.66 -17.31
CA LEU A 123 -43.35 -41.68 -17.02
C LEU A 123 -44.22 -41.59 -18.27
N ARG A 124 -43.78 -40.84 -19.29
CA ARG A 124 -44.43 -40.84 -20.61
C ARG A 124 -44.41 -42.21 -21.24
N ARG A 125 -43.26 -42.89 -21.24
CA ARG A 125 -43.14 -44.24 -21.79
C ARG A 125 -44.04 -45.24 -21.05
N GLU A 126 -44.06 -45.16 -19.71
CA GLU A 126 -44.94 -46.00 -18.88
C GLU A 126 -46.43 -45.70 -19.15
N ALA A 127 -46.83 -44.44 -19.35
CA ALA A 127 -48.21 -44.07 -19.69
C ALA A 127 -48.62 -44.48 -21.11
N ASP A 128 -47.70 -44.37 -22.07
CA ASP A 128 -47.91 -44.83 -23.45
C ASP A 128 -48.04 -46.38 -23.49
N GLU A 129 -47.23 -47.10 -22.69
CA GLU A 129 -47.32 -48.55 -22.52
C GLU A 129 -48.67 -48.98 -21.91
N LEU A 130 -49.15 -48.30 -20.88
CA LEU A 130 -50.47 -48.56 -20.28
C LEU A 130 -51.62 -48.30 -21.27
N LYS A 131 -51.49 -47.28 -22.12
CA LYS A 131 -52.46 -47.01 -23.18
C LYS A 131 -52.49 -48.14 -24.21
N GLU A 132 -51.33 -48.65 -24.63
CA GLU A 132 -51.24 -49.80 -25.55
C GLU A 132 -51.86 -51.06 -24.92
N GLU A 133 -51.63 -51.30 -23.62
CA GLU A 133 -52.22 -52.43 -22.90
C GLU A 133 -53.77 -52.35 -22.83
N LEU A 134 -54.34 -51.15 -22.61
CA LEU A 134 -55.80 -50.98 -22.62
C LEU A 134 -56.40 -51.17 -24.03
N THR A 135 -55.74 -50.67 -25.08
CA THR A 135 -56.23 -50.88 -26.45
C THR A 135 -56.17 -52.35 -26.89
N THR A 136 -55.13 -53.08 -26.50
CA THR A 136 -55.01 -54.53 -26.78
C THR A 136 -56.01 -55.34 -25.96
N ARG A 137 -56.29 -54.94 -24.72
CA ARG A 137 -57.37 -55.51 -23.89
C ARG A 137 -58.75 -55.25 -24.49
N LYS A 138 -59.02 -54.06 -25.04
CA LYS A 138 -60.27 -53.72 -25.72
C LYS A 138 -60.44 -54.47 -27.05
N ALA A 139 -59.36 -54.65 -27.81
CA ALA A 139 -59.35 -55.45 -29.04
C ALA A 139 -59.63 -56.93 -28.75
N SER A 140 -58.96 -57.51 -27.75
CA SER A 140 -59.25 -58.89 -27.31
C SER A 140 -60.65 -59.04 -26.73
N HIS A 141 -61.18 -58.04 -26.02
CA HIS A 141 -62.56 -58.03 -25.55
C HIS A 141 -63.57 -57.97 -26.71
N ARG A 142 -63.32 -57.16 -27.75
CA ARG A 142 -64.15 -57.11 -28.97
C ARG A 142 -64.16 -58.44 -29.73
N ASP A 143 -63.04 -59.14 -29.82
CA ASP A 143 -62.98 -60.47 -30.44
C ASP A 143 -63.76 -61.52 -29.64
N THR A 144 -63.79 -61.43 -28.31
CA THR A 144 -64.64 -62.30 -27.47
C THR A 144 -66.13 -61.96 -27.51
N GLN A 145 -66.50 -60.73 -27.86
CA GLN A 145 -67.89 -60.24 -27.85
C GLN A 145 -68.63 -60.48 -29.19
N ALA A 146 -67.94 -60.93 -30.24
CA ALA A 146 -68.55 -61.31 -31.53
C ALA A 146 -69.25 -62.69 -31.51
N ALA A 147 -69.19 -63.45 -30.41
CA ALA A 147 -69.81 -64.78 -30.28
C ALA A 147 -70.90 -64.88 -29.19
N GLY A 148 -71.32 -63.78 -28.57
CA GLY A 148 -72.36 -63.80 -27.54
C GLY A 148 -72.99 -62.44 -27.34
N ALA A 149 -74.23 -62.28 -27.82
CA ALA A 149 -75.06 -61.12 -27.54
C ALA A 149 -75.39 -61.06 -26.05
N GLY A 150 -74.71 -60.15 -25.34
CA GLY A 150 -74.86 -59.94 -23.91
C GLY A 150 -74.35 -58.56 -23.53
N ASP A 151 -75.29 -57.62 -23.49
CA ASP A 151 -75.21 -56.28 -22.92
C ASP A 151 -74.69 -56.32 -21.47
N SER A 152 -73.54 -55.69 -21.19
CA SER A 152 -73.24 -54.95 -19.94
C SER A 152 -71.75 -54.56 -19.79
N VAL A 153 -71.54 -53.34 -19.26
CA VAL A 153 -70.30 -52.76 -18.70
C VAL A 153 -69.24 -52.21 -19.69
N ASP A 154 -69.64 -51.41 -20.68
CA ASP A 154 -68.69 -50.61 -21.50
C ASP A 154 -68.33 -49.25 -20.85
N GLY A 155 -69.16 -48.74 -19.95
CA GLY A 155 -69.01 -47.38 -19.39
C GLY A 155 -67.83 -47.17 -18.44
N ASP A 156 -67.34 -48.22 -17.77
CA ASP A 156 -66.24 -48.11 -16.80
C ASP A 156 -64.86 -48.13 -17.49
N GLN A 157 -64.69 -48.96 -18.53
CA GLN A 157 -63.46 -48.99 -19.34
C GLN A 157 -63.30 -47.72 -20.17
N ASP A 158 -64.38 -47.20 -20.76
CA ASP A 158 -64.30 -45.93 -21.50
C ASP A 158 -63.93 -44.74 -20.58
N SER A 159 -64.30 -44.80 -19.29
CA SER A 159 -63.89 -43.79 -18.30
C SER A 159 -62.39 -43.87 -17.96
N LEU A 160 -61.84 -45.08 -17.86
CA LEU A 160 -60.41 -45.32 -17.64
C LEU A 160 -59.59 -44.95 -18.87
N ASP A 161 -60.06 -45.28 -20.07
CA ASP A 161 -59.47 -44.87 -21.34
C ASP A 161 -59.44 -43.33 -21.43
N SER A 162 -60.54 -42.65 -21.08
CA SER A 162 -60.60 -41.18 -21.02
C SER A 162 -59.62 -40.62 -19.99
N GLY A 163 -59.51 -41.24 -18.80
CA GLY A 163 -58.58 -40.82 -17.76
C GLY A 163 -57.11 -40.98 -18.14
N VAL A 164 -56.73 -42.07 -18.83
CA VAL A 164 -55.36 -42.29 -19.32
C VAL A 164 -55.04 -41.34 -20.48
N LEU A 165 -56.01 -41.04 -21.35
CA LEU A 165 -55.84 -40.02 -22.39
C LEU A 165 -55.66 -38.62 -21.80
N GLU A 166 -56.44 -38.26 -20.77
CA GLU A 166 -56.28 -37.00 -20.03
C GLU A 166 -54.92 -36.93 -19.32
N LEU A 167 -54.46 -38.04 -18.72
CA LEU A 167 -53.13 -38.14 -18.11
C LEU A 167 -52.01 -37.95 -19.14
N SER A 168 -52.08 -38.62 -20.30
CA SER A 168 -51.09 -38.44 -21.38
C SER A 168 -51.06 -36.99 -21.88
N ARG A 169 -52.22 -36.34 -21.99
CA ARG A 169 -52.34 -34.95 -22.42
C ARG A 169 -51.78 -33.99 -21.37
N ALA A 170 -51.99 -34.28 -20.09
CA ALA A 170 -51.42 -33.51 -18.98
C ALA A 170 -49.89 -33.66 -18.93
N LEU A 171 -49.36 -34.87 -19.09
CA LEU A 171 -47.92 -35.12 -19.13
C LEU A 171 -47.25 -34.49 -20.37
N ASP A 172 -47.88 -34.56 -21.54
CA ASP A 172 -47.39 -33.87 -22.74
C ASP A 172 -47.45 -32.35 -22.58
N SER A 173 -48.49 -31.81 -21.91
CA SER A 173 -48.55 -30.38 -21.61
C SER A 173 -47.48 -29.92 -20.62
N LEU A 174 -47.15 -30.75 -19.62
CA LEU A 174 -46.11 -30.49 -18.63
C LEU A 174 -44.72 -30.64 -19.24
N HIS A 175 -44.51 -31.60 -20.13
CA HIS A 175 -43.26 -31.76 -20.87
C HIS A 175 -43.08 -30.64 -21.91
N ALA A 176 -44.14 -30.26 -22.63
CA ALA A 176 -44.12 -29.08 -23.49
C ALA A 176 -43.88 -27.81 -22.68
N TYR A 177 -44.45 -27.69 -21.48
CA TYR A 177 -44.16 -26.58 -20.57
C TYR A 177 -42.75 -26.66 -19.97
N SER A 178 -42.19 -27.84 -19.74
CA SER A 178 -40.81 -28.01 -19.28
C SER A 178 -39.78 -27.72 -20.37
N ARG A 179 -40.14 -27.95 -21.64
CA ARG A 179 -39.26 -27.73 -22.80
C ARG A 179 -39.46 -26.35 -23.45
N SER A 180 -40.66 -25.77 -23.28
CA SER A 180 -41.05 -24.41 -23.72
C SER A 180 -41.01 -23.40 -22.57
N GLY A 181 -40.85 -23.85 -21.34
CA GLY A 181 -40.70 -23.02 -20.14
C GLY A 181 -39.23 -22.93 -19.80
N SER A 182 -38.70 -21.74 -20.06
CA SER A 182 -37.41 -21.27 -19.59
C SER A 182 -36.20 -21.81 -20.36
N VAL A 183 -35.92 -21.16 -21.49
CA VAL A 183 -34.54 -20.70 -21.72
C VAL A 183 -34.25 -19.74 -20.56
N HIS A 184 -33.82 -20.28 -19.42
CA HIS A 184 -33.13 -19.49 -18.43
C HIS A 184 -31.87 -19.01 -19.15
N PHE A 185 -31.85 -17.76 -19.60
CA PHE A 185 -30.58 -17.07 -19.78
C PHE A 185 -29.91 -17.10 -18.41
N THR A 186 -29.05 -18.07 -18.20
CA THR A 186 -28.26 -18.16 -16.98
C THR A 186 -27.42 -16.89 -16.93
N ALA A 187 -27.19 -16.36 -15.73
CA ALA A 187 -26.35 -15.17 -15.56
C ALA A 187 -24.96 -15.34 -16.20
N GLU A 188 -24.54 -16.59 -16.41
CA GLU A 188 -23.35 -17.01 -17.14
C GLU A 188 -23.42 -16.73 -18.65
N GLU A 189 -24.55 -16.94 -19.31
CA GLU A 189 -24.74 -16.62 -20.74
C GLU A 189 -24.77 -15.10 -20.99
N ILE A 190 -25.36 -14.35 -20.07
CA ILE A 190 -25.36 -12.87 -20.10
C ILE A 190 -23.96 -12.31 -19.79
N LEU A 191 -23.21 -12.92 -18.87
CA LEU A 191 -21.84 -12.50 -18.55
C LEU A 191 -20.86 -12.87 -19.66
N SER A 192 -20.96 -14.06 -20.25
CA SER A 192 -20.15 -14.46 -21.40
C SER A 192 -20.44 -13.62 -22.64
N GLN A 193 -21.69 -13.19 -22.87
CA GLN A 193 -22.01 -12.23 -23.92
C GLN A 193 -21.44 -10.83 -23.64
N LYS A 194 -21.39 -10.39 -22.38
CA LYS A 194 -20.78 -9.10 -21.99
C LYS A 194 -19.26 -9.11 -21.94
N LEU A 195 -18.61 -10.24 -21.66
CA LEU A 195 -17.15 -10.38 -21.71
C LEU A 195 -16.65 -10.74 -23.12
N GLY A 196 -17.48 -11.37 -23.96
CA GLY A 196 -17.17 -11.73 -25.34
C GLY A 196 -17.36 -10.61 -26.37
N GLY A 197 -17.97 -9.49 -25.98
CA GLY A 197 -18.20 -8.31 -26.81
C GLY A 197 -16.97 -7.42 -26.99
N SER A 198 -15.87 -7.96 -27.50
CA SER A 198 -14.71 -7.17 -27.95
C SER A 198 -14.87 -6.75 -29.41
N ILE A 199 -15.32 -5.50 -29.62
CA ILE A 199 -15.06 -4.57 -30.75
C ILE A 199 -14.91 -5.17 -32.17
N PRO A 200 -15.77 -4.74 -33.12
CA PRO A 200 -15.31 -4.36 -34.45
C PRO A 200 -15.36 -2.83 -34.63
N PRO A 201 -14.38 -2.21 -35.31
CA PRO A 201 -14.32 -0.77 -35.46
C PRO A 201 -15.04 -0.34 -36.73
N THR A 202 -16.26 0.17 -36.66
CA THR A 202 -16.80 1.04 -37.72
C THR A 202 -17.86 2.01 -37.22
N VAL A 203 -17.58 3.27 -37.50
CA VAL A 203 -18.37 4.49 -37.41
C VAL A 203 -19.84 4.27 -37.81
N HIS A 204 -20.80 4.59 -36.93
CA HIS A 204 -22.06 5.25 -37.32
C HIS A 204 -22.67 6.02 -36.14
N ALA A 205 -22.94 7.29 -36.42
CA ALA A 205 -23.62 8.22 -35.52
C ALA A 205 -25.06 7.79 -35.26
N ALA A 206 -25.40 7.57 -33.99
CA ALA A 206 -26.78 7.56 -33.52
C ALA A 206 -26.85 8.26 -32.16
N LYS A 207 -27.52 9.41 -32.19
CA LYS A 207 -27.79 10.30 -31.07
C LYS A 207 -28.80 9.62 -30.13
N GLN A 208 -28.33 8.97 -29.08
CA GLN A 208 -29.17 8.56 -27.95
C GLN A 208 -28.77 9.37 -26.71
N ARG A 209 -29.68 10.25 -26.30
CA ARG A 209 -29.67 10.87 -24.96
C ARG A 209 -29.79 9.73 -23.96
N ASN A 210 -28.69 9.44 -23.28
CA ASN A 210 -28.67 8.58 -22.11
C ASN A 210 -28.50 9.51 -20.90
N GLU A 211 -29.59 9.70 -20.13
CA GLU A 211 -29.51 10.28 -18.80
C GLU A 211 -28.72 9.32 -17.92
N MET A 212 -27.41 9.56 -17.81
CA MET A 212 -26.56 8.86 -16.87
C MET A 212 -26.83 9.41 -15.47
N LEU A 213 -27.56 8.63 -14.66
CA LEU A 213 -27.41 8.67 -13.20
C LEU A 213 -25.95 8.33 -12.87
N HIS A 214 -25.11 9.36 -12.78
CA HIS A 214 -23.79 9.25 -12.18
C HIS A 214 -23.97 9.27 -10.65
N GLY A 215 -23.86 8.09 -10.03
CA GLY A 215 -23.30 8.04 -8.67
C GLY A 215 -21.87 8.60 -8.69
N PRO A 216 -21.31 9.05 -7.56
CA PRO A 216 -20.01 9.70 -7.52
C PRO A 216 -18.90 8.68 -7.82
N GLN A 217 -18.70 8.38 -9.10
CA GLN A 217 -17.53 7.69 -9.59
C GLN A 217 -16.40 8.71 -9.50
N SER A 218 -15.42 8.42 -8.65
CA SER A 218 -14.20 9.19 -8.52
C SER A 218 -13.66 9.51 -9.92
N ASN A 219 -13.41 10.79 -10.22
CA ASN A 219 -12.80 11.29 -11.46
C ASN A 219 -11.33 10.82 -11.65
N VAL A 220 -10.98 9.64 -11.17
CA VAL A 220 -9.67 9.03 -11.37
C VAL A 220 -9.75 8.31 -12.72
N PRO A 221 -8.98 8.73 -13.74
CA PRO A 221 -8.92 7.98 -14.99
C PRO A 221 -8.51 6.55 -14.67
N ALA A 222 -9.26 5.58 -15.22
CA ALA A 222 -9.15 4.15 -14.91
C ALA A 222 -7.72 3.55 -15.06
N GLY A 223 -6.79 4.28 -15.68
CA GLY A 223 -5.39 3.92 -15.82
C GLY A 223 -4.45 4.37 -14.68
N LEU A 224 -4.82 5.33 -13.81
CA LEU A 224 -3.88 5.79 -12.76
C LEU A 224 -3.70 4.77 -11.65
N LEU A 225 -4.77 4.09 -11.25
CA LEU A 225 -4.70 3.04 -10.24
C LEU A 225 -3.96 1.79 -10.76
N SER A 226 -4.17 1.42 -12.03
CA SER A 226 -3.43 0.31 -12.65
C SER A 226 -1.95 0.67 -12.83
N ASN A 227 -1.63 1.89 -13.22
CA ASN A 227 -0.24 2.35 -13.29
C ASN A 227 0.40 2.40 -11.90
N ALA A 228 -0.29 2.89 -10.88
CA ALA A 228 0.20 2.88 -9.50
C ALA A 228 0.47 1.45 -9.01
N ALA A 229 -0.44 0.51 -9.28
CA ALA A 229 -0.24 -0.90 -8.95
C ALA A 229 0.94 -1.53 -9.72
N ALA A 230 1.13 -1.16 -10.99
CA ALA A 230 2.29 -1.62 -11.76
C ALA A 230 3.62 -1.06 -11.23
N PHE A 231 3.63 0.20 -10.77
CA PHE A 231 4.79 0.79 -10.11
C PHE A 231 5.07 0.13 -8.76
N ASP A 232 4.04 -0.13 -7.97
CA ASP A 232 4.15 -0.82 -6.68
C ASP A 232 4.70 -2.25 -6.85
N ALA A 233 4.18 -3.00 -7.83
CA ALA A 233 4.73 -4.32 -8.15
C ALA A 233 6.21 -4.26 -8.58
N ARG A 234 6.60 -3.24 -9.36
CA ARG A 234 8.00 -3.04 -9.75
C ARG A 234 8.87 -2.62 -8.56
N LEU A 235 8.36 -1.79 -7.66
CA LEU A 235 9.04 -1.40 -6.42
C LEU A 235 9.22 -2.61 -5.51
N ALA A 236 8.20 -3.44 -5.33
CA ALA A 236 8.28 -4.68 -4.56
C ALA A 236 9.34 -5.64 -5.12
N LEU A 237 9.48 -5.75 -6.45
CA LEU A 237 10.55 -6.53 -7.07
C LEU A 237 11.93 -5.91 -6.83
N LEU A 238 12.05 -4.58 -6.85
CA LEU A 238 13.31 -3.89 -6.53
C LEU A 238 13.66 -4.04 -5.04
N GLU A 239 12.68 -3.95 -4.15
CA GLU A 239 12.83 -4.18 -2.71
C GLU A 239 13.25 -5.62 -2.42
N ALA A 240 12.63 -6.60 -3.09
CA ALA A 240 13.02 -8.00 -3.00
C ALA A 240 14.43 -8.25 -3.52
N ALA A 241 14.82 -7.61 -4.63
CA ALA A 241 16.18 -7.71 -5.18
C ALA A 241 17.22 -7.02 -4.29
N LEU A 242 16.83 -5.95 -3.59
CA LEU A 242 17.69 -5.19 -2.69
C LEU A 242 17.71 -5.78 -1.26
N GLY A 243 16.75 -6.65 -0.95
CA GLY A 243 16.64 -7.32 0.35
C GLY A 243 16.42 -6.36 1.52
N ILE A 244 15.83 -5.17 1.29
CA ILE A 244 15.51 -4.25 2.39
C ILE A 244 14.41 -4.90 3.23
N PRO A 245 14.62 -5.16 4.53
CA PRO A 245 13.60 -5.80 5.35
C PRO A 245 12.41 -4.86 5.54
N ASN A 246 11.20 -5.35 5.26
CA ASN A 246 9.91 -4.64 5.48
C ASN A 246 9.58 -4.37 6.96
N THR A 247 10.53 -4.56 7.88
CA THR A 247 10.34 -4.26 9.29
C THR A 247 10.51 -2.76 9.52
N PRO A 248 9.57 -2.07 10.21
CA PRO A 248 9.81 -0.69 10.61
C PRO A 248 11.09 -0.68 11.46
N ILE A 249 12.08 0.06 10.98
CA ILE A 249 13.37 0.25 11.64
C ILE A 249 13.07 0.78 13.06
N PRO A 250 13.46 0.08 14.13
CA PRO A 250 13.48 0.66 15.45
C PRO A 250 14.47 1.83 15.39
N HIS A 251 13.98 3.06 15.55
CA HIS A 251 14.83 4.22 15.76
C HIS A 251 15.48 4.09 17.14
N ALA A 252 16.49 3.22 17.27
CA ALA A 252 17.49 3.36 18.30
C ALA A 252 18.44 4.46 17.83
N SER A 253 18.60 5.51 18.63
CA SER A 253 19.34 6.73 18.32
C SER A 253 20.84 6.51 18.05
N ASP A 254 21.36 5.31 18.32
CA ASP A 254 22.81 5.07 18.37
C ASP A 254 23.33 3.97 17.43
N ASP A 255 22.47 3.34 16.64
CA ASP A 255 22.94 2.45 15.57
C ASP A 255 23.17 3.27 14.30
N ASN A 256 24.43 3.45 13.93
CA ASN A 256 24.88 3.89 12.60
C ASN A 256 24.50 2.88 11.48
N ALA A 257 23.53 2.00 11.77
CA ALA A 257 22.94 0.95 10.96
C ALA A 257 21.54 1.36 10.47
N GLY A 258 21.43 2.58 9.91
CA GLY A 258 20.52 2.78 8.78
C GLY A 258 20.87 1.78 7.66
N PRO A 259 20.04 1.61 6.62
CA PRO A 259 20.35 0.70 5.51
C PRO A 259 21.77 1.02 5.03
N GLN A 260 22.71 0.09 5.26
CA GLN A 260 24.10 0.33 4.93
C GLN A 260 24.15 0.72 3.45
N PRO A 261 24.71 1.89 3.10
CA PRO A 261 24.67 2.34 1.72
C PRO A 261 25.37 1.29 0.86
N ILE A 262 24.62 0.69 -0.06
CA ILE A 262 25.05 -0.51 -0.80
C ILE A 262 26.20 -0.18 -1.75
N LEU A 263 26.26 1.07 -2.22
CA LEU A 263 27.31 1.53 -3.13
C LEU A 263 28.71 1.56 -2.47
N PRO A 264 28.93 2.15 -1.29
CA PRO A 264 30.24 2.08 -0.65
C PRO A 264 30.62 0.67 -0.17
N THR A 265 29.66 -0.20 0.22
CA THR A 265 29.99 -1.60 0.52
C THR A 265 30.41 -2.36 -0.74
N LEU A 266 29.71 -2.17 -1.86
CA LEU A 266 30.09 -2.74 -3.16
C LEU A 266 31.42 -2.16 -3.64
N ASN A 267 31.67 -0.86 -3.44
CA ASN A 267 32.96 -0.24 -3.78
C ASN A 267 34.09 -0.83 -2.90
N HIS A 268 33.85 -1.03 -1.61
CA HIS A 268 34.80 -1.70 -0.73
C HIS A 268 35.06 -3.15 -1.17
N LEU A 269 34.04 -3.91 -1.51
CA LEU A 269 34.18 -5.25 -2.09
C LEU A 269 34.91 -5.22 -3.44
N THR A 270 34.68 -4.20 -4.27
CA THR A 270 35.35 -4.02 -5.56
C THR A 270 36.83 -3.69 -5.36
N LEU A 271 37.17 -2.87 -4.37
CA LEU A 271 38.54 -2.58 -3.98
C LEU A 271 39.22 -3.84 -3.40
N GLN A 272 38.51 -4.62 -2.58
CA GLN A 272 38.99 -5.92 -2.09
C GLN A 272 39.22 -6.90 -3.25
N LEU A 273 38.29 -7.01 -4.20
CA LEU A 273 38.44 -7.85 -5.37
C LEU A 273 39.52 -7.34 -6.33
N SER A 274 39.69 -6.03 -6.48
CA SER A 274 40.74 -5.42 -7.30
C SER A 274 42.11 -5.62 -6.70
N THR A 275 42.25 -5.51 -5.37
CA THR A 275 43.51 -5.83 -4.67
C THR A 275 43.80 -7.32 -4.73
N LEU A 276 42.80 -8.20 -4.57
CA LEU A 276 42.95 -9.64 -4.77
C LEU A 276 43.30 -9.98 -6.23
N SER A 277 42.67 -9.33 -7.20
CA SER A 277 42.98 -9.54 -8.62
C SER A 277 44.37 -9.02 -8.97
N SER A 278 44.75 -7.83 -8.51
CA SER A 278 46.07 -7.23 -8.75
C SER A 278 47.19 -8.01 -8.04
N THR A 279 46.90 -8.70 -6.93
CA THR A 279 47.86 -9.57 -6.24
C THR A 279 47.95 -10.95 -6.88
N LEU A 280 46.84 -11.47 -7.44
CA LEU A 280 46.81 -12.74 -8.17
C LEU A 280 47.39 -12.63 -9.59
N THR A 281 47.25 -11.46 -10.24
CA THR A 281 47.76 -11.17 -11.59
C THR A 281 48.93 -10.19 -11.59
N GLY A 282 49.82 -10.27 -10.59
CA GLY A 282 50.96 -9.37 -10.42
C GLY A 282 51.74 -9.06 -11.71
N PRO A 283 52.50 -7.95 -11.75
CA PRO A 283 53.02 -7.39 -13.00
C PRO A 283 53.88 -8.42 -13.73
N SER A 284 53.43 -8.77 -14.94
CA SER A 284 54.20 -9.53 -15.91
C SER A 284 55.46 -8.74 -16.27
N ALA A 285 56.55 -8.97 -15.54
CA ALA A 285 57.89 -8.61 -15.96
C ALA A 285 58.41 -9.72 -16.88
N SER A 286 58.16 -9.55 -18.18
CA SER A 286 59.01 -9.96 -19.30
C SER A 286 60.14 -10.98 -19.00
N ILE A 287 59.91 -12.27 -19.23
CA ILE A 287 60.93 -13.25 -19.67
C ILE A 287 60.23 -14.23 -20.66
N PRO A 288 60.85 -14.56 -21.81
CA PRO A 288 60.19 -15.33 -22.87
C PRO A 288 60.10 -16.84 -22.54
N VAL A 289 59.00 -17.43 -23.02
CA VAL A 289 58.74 -18.83 -23.40
C VAL A 289 59.54 -19.93 -22.69
N GLY A 290 58.82 -20.73 -21.89
CA GLY A 290 59.20 -22.09 -21.52
C GLY A 290 57.93 -22.88 -21.15
N GLN A 291 57.60 -23.89 -21.96
CA GLN A 291 56.46 -24.79 -21.78
C GLN A 291 56.57 -25.56 -20.45
N SER A 292 55.48 -25.65 -19.68
CA SER A 292 55.00 -26.93 -19.11
C SER A 292 53.74 -26.74 -18.26
N GLN A 293 52.93 -27.79 -18.28
CA GLN A 293 51.57 -27.91 -17.80
C GLN A 293 51.42 -27.92 -16.27
N SER A 294 50.21 -27.54 -15.85
CA SER A 294 49.39 -28.10 -14.77
C SER A 294 49.76 -27.91 -13.29
N GLN A 295 48.76 -27.37 -12.60
CA GLN A 295 48.25 -27.75 -11.27
C GLN A 295 48.89 -27.16 -10.01
N SER A 296 48.10 -26.22 -9.46
CA SER A 296 47.65 -26.16 -8.06
C SER A 296 48.59 -25.62 -6.98
N GLN A 297 47.99 -24.73 -6.18
CA GLN A 297 48.41 -24.21 -4.87
C GLN A 297 49.42 -23.05 -4.87
N SER A 298 48.95 -21.84 -5.17
CA SER A 298 49.59 -20.64 -4.63
C SER A 298 48.86 -20.21 -3.36
N THR A 299 49.25 -20.80 -2.24
CA THR A 299 49.07 -20.14 -0.94
C THR A 299 49.71 -18.76 -1.07
N VAL A 300 48.91 -17.70 -1.01
CA VAL A 300 49.41 -16.32 -0.90
C VAL A 300 50.30 -16.29 0.34
N THR A 301 51.61 -16.22 0.13
CA THR A 301 52.55 -16.27 1.25
C THR A 301 52.44 -14.97 2.03
N THR A 302 52.28 -15.08 3.35
CA THR A 302 52.28 -13.95 4.29
C THR A 302 53.47 -13.01 4.08
N SER A 303 54.59 -13.55 3.58
CA SER A 303 55.81 -12.81 3.23
C SER A 303 55.62 -11.69 2.19
N HIS A 304 54.72 -11.84 1.21
CA HIS A 304 54.49 -10.79 0.21
C HIS A 304 53.63 -9.64 0.77
N ILE A 305 52.68 -9.96 1.65
CA ILE A 305 51.90 -8.97 2.40
C ILE A 305 52.81 -8.26 3.43
N GLU A 306 53.70 -9.00 4.09
CA GLU A 306 54.71 -8.44 4.99
C GLU A 306 55.70 -7.53 4.24
N ALA A 307 56.12 -7.88 3.03
CA ALA A 307 56.99 -7.03 2.21
C ALA A 307 56.29 -5.71 1.75
N LEU A 308 55.01 -5.77 1.39
CA LEU A 308 54.25 -4.57 1.04
C LEU A 308 53.91 -3.72 2.25
N THR A 309 53.53 -4.32 3.38
CA THR A 309 53.27 -3.58 4.62
C THR A 309 54.54 -2.94 5.16
N THR A 310 55.71 -3.59 5.05
CA THR A 310 57.00 -2.96 5.39
C THR A 310 57.36 -1.83 4.43
N ARG A 311 57.08 -1.97 3.13
CA ARG A 311 57.29 -0.87 2.16
C ARG A 311 56.34 0.30 2.39
N ILE A 312 55.06 0.05 2.70
CA ILE A 312 54.09 1.08 3.08
C ILE A 312 54.55 1.76 4.36
N ARG A 313 54.94 1.00 5.39
CA ARG A 313 55.49 1.57 6.64
C ARG A 313 56.75 2.42 6.40
N LYS A 314 57.60 2.01 5.47
CA LYS A 314 58.77 2.81 5.08
C LYS A 314 58.36 4.11 4.39
N LEU A 315 57.42 4.05 3.45
CA LEU A 315 56.93 5.25 2.76
C LEU A 315 56.19 6.20 3.70
N THR A 316 55.45 5.69 4.68
CA THR A 316 54.84 6.52 5.72
C THR A 316 55.90 7.14 6.62
N ALA A 317 56.91 6.37 7.05
CA ALA A 317 58.02 6.89 7.84
C ALA A 317 58.82 7.97 7.07
N ASP A 318 59.07 7.77 5.77
CA ASP A 318 59.75 8.73 4.91
C ASP A 318 58.87 9.99 4.69
N ALA A 319 57.55 9.84 4.56
CA ALA A 319 56.63 10.96 4.49
C ALA A 319 56.55 11.76 5.82
N ASP A 320 56.59 11.07 6.96
CA ASP A 320 56.62 11.69 8.29
C ASP A 320 57.98 12.36 8.57
N ALA A 321 59.07 11.78 8.08
CA ALA A 321 60.38 12.42 8.09
C ALA A 321 60.36 13.70 7.24
N LEU A 322 59.73 13.68 6.07
CA LEU A 322 59.60 14.85 5.19
C LEU A 322 58.67 15.91 5.80
N SER A 323 57.55 15.53 6.40
CA SER A 323 56.62 16.45 7.06
C SER A 323 57.25 17.09 8.29
N SER A 324 57.98 16.32 9.12
CA SER A 324 58.73 16.85 10.26
C SER A 324 59.92 17.71 9.81
N ALA A 325 60.58 17.38 8.70
CA ALA A 325 61.62 18.22 8.11
C ALA A 325 61.04 19.55 7.61
N ARG A 326 59.88 19.53 6.94
CA ARG A 326 59.16 20.76 6.56
C ARG A 326 58.76 21.59 7.78
N ARG A 327 58.24 20.96 8.84
CA ARG A 327 57.89 21.66 10.08
C ARG A 327 59.11 22.31 10.74
N ARG A 328 60.23 21.58 10.86
CA ARG A 328 61.49 22.13 11.38
C ARG A 328 62.02 23.25 10.49
N ALA A 329 61.91 23.15 9.16
CA ALA A 329 62.30 24.22 8.25
C ALA A 329 61.43 25.48 8.45
N THR A 330 60.11 25.33 8.61
CA THR A 330 59.22 26.46 8.90
C THR A 330 59.47 27.06 10.28
N GLU A 331 59.80 26.24 11.28
CA GLU A 331 60.15 26.70 12.63
C GLU A 331 61.50 27.42 12.66
N ALA A 332 62.50 26.90 11.93
CA ALA A 332 63.78 27.58 11.74
C ALA A 332 63.62 28.92 11.01
N ALA A 333 62.77 28.98 9.98
CA ALA A 333 62.44 30.24 9.31
C ALA A 333 61.78 31.23 10.27
N ARG A 334 60.84 30.77 11.12
CA ARG A 334 60.25 31.58 12.19
C ARG A 334 61.28 32.05 13.22
N ALA A 335 62.21 31.20 13.62
CA ALA A 335 63.28 31.54 14.56
C ALA A 335 64.25 32.58 13.97
N VAL A 336 64.58 32.51 12.68
CA VAL A 336 65.39 33.52 11.98
C VAL A 336 64.65 34.86 11.93
N ILE A 337 63.34 34.85 11.65
CA ILE A 337 62.52 36.07 11.67
C ILE A 337 62.48 36.66 13.09
N ALA A 338 62.28 35.83 14.12
CA ALA A 338 62.28 36.25 15.52
C ALA A 338 63.65 36.81 15.96
N ALA A 339 64.75 36.18 15.57
CA ALA A 339 66.10 36.65 15.82
C ALA A 339 66.40 37.98 15.11
N ARG A 340 65.90 38.16 13.88
CA ARG A 340 66.00 39.43 13.14
C ARG A 340 65.21 40.55 13.84
N ILE A 341 64.07 40.24 14.43
CA ILE A 341 63.29 41.18 15.25
C ILE A 341 64.06 41.53 16.54
N ALA A 342 64.67 40.55 17.20
CA ALA A 342 65.47 40.79 18.41
C ALA A 342 66.73 41.62 18.14
N ALA A 343 67.44 41.38 17.03
CA ALA A 343 68.62 42.15 16.64
C ALA A 343 68.28 43.60 16.22
N ALA A 344 67.12 43.81 15.59
CA ALA A 344 66.64 45.16 15.27
C ALA A 344 66.22 45.97 16.51
N ALA A 345 65.96 45.32 17.65
CA ALA A 345 65.66 45.97 18.92
C ALA A 345 66.92 46.34 19.74
N SER A 346 68.11 45.88 19.34
CA SER A 346 69.38 46.12 20.05
C SER A 346 70.30 47.18 19.43
N ASP A 347 70.01 47.67 18.23
CA ASP A 347 70.76 48.76 17.57
C ASP A 347 69.96 50.07 17.65
N ASP A 348 70.10 50.82 18.75
CA ASP A 348 69.83 52.27 18.78
C ASP A 348 70.80 52.96 19.77
N ASP A 349 71.71 53.76 19.20
CA ASP A 349 72.54 54.87 19.76
C ASP A 349 73.94 54.67 20.45
N PRO A 350 74.89 55.66 20.37
CA PRO A 350 75.48 56.29 19.16
C PRO A 350 77.00 56.69 19.27
N ALA A 351 77.57 57.20 18.16
CA ALA A 351 78.72 58.14 18.02
C ALA A 351 80.11 57.63 17.56
N GLY A 352 80.65 58.24 16.47
CA GLY A 352 82.09 58.54 16.35
C GLY A 352 82.88 58.25 15.04
N THR A 353 82.57 58.92 13.93
CA THR A 353 83.50 59.53 12.93
C THR A 353 84.67 58.75 12.27
N GLY A 354 84.67 58.62 10.93
CA GLY A 354 85.89 58.34 10.14
C GLY A 354 85.70 57.88 8.67
N THR A 355 85.62 58.83 7.75
CA THR A 355 85.71 58.85 6.25
C THR A 355 86.63 57.76 5.63
N THR A 356 86.35 57.06 4.50
CA THR A 356 86.26 57.53 3.09
C THR A 356 85.73 56.48 2.08
N ALA A 357 85.01 56.99 1.06
CA ALA A 357 84.96 56.59 -0.36
C ALA A 357 84.32 55.25 -0.82
N ALA A 358 83.12 55.34 -1.43
CA ALA A 358 82.92 55.41 -2.90
C ALA A 358 81.58 54.75 -3.37
N THR A 359 80.73 55.56 -4.03
CA THR A 359 80.04 55.26 -5.32
C THR A 359 79.10 54.03 -5.33
N THR A 360 77.77 54.07 -5.47
CA THR A 360 76.89 54.91 -6.30
C THR A 360 75.41 54.61 -5.97
N ASN A 361 74.56 55.64 -6.07
CA ASN A 361 73.09 55.65 -6.30
C ASN A 361 72.13 55.41 -5.11
N LYS A 362 71.89 56.51 -4.37
CA LYS A 362 70.57 56.94 -3.85
C LYS A 362 69.93 57.85 -4.92
N PRO A 363 68.58 58.05 -5.00
CA PRO A 363 67.89 58.91 -4.03
C PRO A 363 66.50 58.33 -3.61
N THR A 364 66.17 58.35 -2.30
CA THR A 364 65.12 59.21 -1.68
C THR A 364 63.74 58.54 -1.62
N ALA A 365 62.96 58.57 -0.54
CA ALA A 365 63.07 59.24 0.74
C ALA A 365 62.16 58.56 1.79
N ASP A 366 62.65 58.60 3.01
CA ASP A 366 62.04 58.51 4.34
C ASP A 366 60.51 58.69 4.45
N HIS A 367 59.85 57.71 5.09
CA HIS A 367 58.97 57.95 6.24
C HIS A 367 58.89 56.70 7.14
N ALA A 368 58.73 56.94 8.44
CA ALA A 368 58.89 56.06 9.58
C ALA A 368 57.74 55.01 9.76
N PRO A 369 57.55 54.38 10.95
CA PRO A 369 58.28 53.23 11.49
C PRO A 369 57.32 52.03 11.83
N SER A 370 57.88 50.89 12.22
CA SER A 370 57.29 49.97 13.24
C SER A 370 55.87 49.37 13.09
N HIS A 371 55.43 48.93 11.90
CA HIS A 371 54.14 48.19 11.75
C HIS A 371 54.26 46.74 11.22
N SER A 372 55.46 46.23 10.94
CA SER A 372 55.61 44.91 10.29
C SER A 372 55.72 43.72 11.27
N SER A 373 55.94 43.94 12.57
CA SER A 373 56.10 42.85 13.56
C SER A 373 54.78 42.44 14.22
N LEU A 374 53.85 43.37 14.45
CA LEU A 374 52.48 43.05 14.87
C LEU A 374 51.70 42.35 13.76
N SER A 375 51.88 42.76 12.50
CA SER A 375 51.12 42.19 11.38
C SER A 375 51.40 40.70 11.18
N VAL A 376 52.61 40.20 11.39
CA VAL A 376 52.92 38.77 11.19
C VAL A 376 52.30 37.87 12.27
N THR A 377 52.21 38.34 13.52
CA THR A 377 51.60 37.57 14.62
C THR A 377 50.08 37.67 14.62
N GLU A 378 49.53 38.83 14.28
CA GLU A 378 48.09 39.01 14.04
C GLU A 378 47.63 38.21 12.80
N THR A 379 48.43 38.15 11.73
CA THR A 379 48.09 37.33 10.55
C THR A 379 48.15 35.83 10.84
N ASP A 380 49.09 35.36 11.67
CA ASP A 380 49.17 33.94 12.04
C ASP A 380 48.05 33.54 13.01
N SER A 381 47.65 34.42 13.95
CA SER A 381 46.49 34.20 14.82
C SER A 381 45.17 34.23 14.01
N ALA A 382 45.03 35.21 13.11
CA ALA A 382 43.88 35.28 12.21
C ALA A 382 43.82 34.08 11.25
N ALA A 383 44.97 33.61 10.75
CA ALA A 383 45.04 32.39 9.94
C ALA A 383 44.68 31.14 10.76
N SER A 384 45.12 31.03 12.01
CA SER A 384 44.75 29.93 12.93
C SER A 384 43.27 29.95 13.30
N GLU A 385 42.67 31.12 13.48
CA GLU A 385 41.22 31.23 13.69
C GLU A 385 40.45 30.88 12.42
N GLN A 386 40.95 31.27 11.25
CA GLN A 386 40.35 30.89 9.97
C GLN A 386 40.46 29.38 9.74
N THR A 387 41.58 28.73 10.06
CA THR A 387 41.67 27.26 9.97
C THR A 387 40.77 26.56 10.97
N ALA A 388 40.60 27.10 12.19
CA ALA A 388 39.63 26.58 13.16
C ALA A 388 38.18 26.74 12.67
N LYS A 389 37.83 27.89 12.08
CA LYS A 389 36.51 28.14 11.46
C LYS A 389 36.28 27.23 10.26
N ILE A 390 37.29 27.03 9.41
CA ILE A 390 37.25 26.11 8.28
C ILE A 390 37.08 24.68 8.77
N HIS A 391 37.83 24.24 9.79
CA HIS A 391 37.66 22.92 10.38
C HIS A 391 36.25 22.74 10.95
N ALA A 392 35.71 23.74 11.66
CA ALA A 392 34.33 23.73 12.11
C ALA A 392 33.34 23.60 10.94
N LEU A 393 33.55 24.30 9.83
CA LEU A 393 32.73 24.15 8.61
C LEU A 393 32.89 22.77 7.96
N TYR A 394 34.10 22.19 7.96
CA TYR A 394 34.33 20.82 7.50
C TYR A 394 33.68 19.78 8.42
N THR A 395 33.50 20.07 9.71
CA THR A 395 32.73 19.19 10.60
C THR A 395 31.22 19.32 10.40
N THR A 396 30.71 20.47 9.95
CA THR A 396 29.28 20.64 9.61
C THR A 396 28.94 20.27 8.16
N LEU A 397 29.95 20.13 7.28
CA LEU A 397 29.75 19.72 5.90
C LEU A 397 29.16 18.31 5.75
N PRO A 398 29.60 17.26 6.50
CA PRO A 398 28.98 15.95 6.45
C PRO A 398 27.50 15.95 6.80
N THR A 399 27.08 16.73 7.80
CA THR A 399 25.66 16.82 8.18
C THR A 399 24.85 17.49 7.08
N ILE A 400 25.34 18.60 6.49
CA ILE A 400 24.69 19.26 5.36
C ILE A 400 24.66 18.36 4.13
N ASN A 401 25.73 17.63 3.83
CA ASN A 401 25.83 16.71 2.70
C ASN A 401 24.85 15.53 2.83
N SER A 402 24.58 15.08 4.05
CA SER A 402 23.55 14.05 4.31
C SER A 402 22.12 14.58 4.17
N LEU A 403 21.88 15.85 4.50
CA LEU A 403 20.56 16.48 4.44
C LEU A 403 20.22 17.02 3.03
N HIS A 404 21.24 17.37 2.23
CA HIS A 404 21.07 17.87 0.87
C HIS A 404 20.26 16.95 -0.07
N PRO A 405 20.52 15.63 -0.15
CA PRO A 405 19.73 14.72 -1.01
C PRO A 405 18.29 14.52 -0.51
N LEU A 406 17.99 14.84 0.74
CA LEU A 406 16.63 14.71 1.30
C LEU A 406 15.76 15.92 0.97
N LEU A 407 16.35 17.11 0.75
CA LEU A 407 15.59 18.34 0.46
C LEU A 407 14.65 18.22 -0.76
N PRO A 408 15.05 17.68 -1.93
CA PRO A 408 14.15 17.53 -3.07
C PRO A 408 12.95 16.64 -2.74
N SER A 409 13.17 15.52 -2.05
CA SER A 409 12.09 14.59 -1.67
C SER A 409 11.12 15.21 -0.65
N VAL A 410 11.64 15.98 0.31
CA VAL A 410 10.81 16.70 1.28
C VAL A 410 10.01 17.81 0.59
N LEU A 411 10.61 18.53 -0.36
CA LEU A 411 9.90 19.54 -1.15
C LEU A 411 8.79 18.93 -2.02
N GLU A 412 9.02 17.76 -2.60
CA GLU A 412 8.01 17.04 -3.37
C GLU A 412 6.86 16.57 -2.47
N ARG A 413 7.18 16.01 -1.29
CA ARG A 413 6.17 15.65 -0.27
C ARG A 413 5.42 16.88 0.25
N LEU A 414 6.08 18.01 0.45
CA LEU A 414 5.42 19.25 0.85
C LEU A 414 4.53 19.80 -0.27
N ARG A 415 4.88 19.58 -1.55
CA ARG A 415 4.04 19.96 -2.69
C ARG A 415 2.78 19.11 -2.77
N SER A 416 2.87 17.80 -2.55
CA SER A 416 1.68 16.93 -2.47
C SER A 416 0.85 17.25 -1.23
N LEU A 417 1.51 17.46 -0.08
CA LEU A 417 0.86 17.88 1.17
C LEU A 417 0.15 19.24 1.02
N ARG A 418 0.71 20.19 0.27
CA ARG A 418 0.08 21.48 -0.01
C ARG A 418 -1.27 21.31 -0.71
N ALA A 419 -1.40 20.36 -1.63
CA ALA A 419 -2.68 20.08 -2.28
C ALA A 419 -3.71 19.54 -1.27
N ILE A 420 -3.27 18.67 -0.36
CA ILE A 420 -4.11 18.13 0.72
C ILE A 420 -4.50 19.22 1.72
N HIS A 421 -3.56 20.06 2.16
CA HIS A 421 -3.83 21.16 3.08
C HIS A 421 -4.75 22.21 2.46
N ALA A 422 -4.57 22.54 1.17
CA ALA A 422 -5.49 23.42 0.46
C ALA A 422 -6.90 22.79 0.33
N GLY A 423 -6.97 21.47 0.10
CA GLY A 423 -8.24 20.74 0.12
C GLY A 423 -8.89 20.74 1.51
N ALA A 424 -8.12 20.54 2.58
CA ALA A 424 -8.60 20.57 3.95
C ALA A 424 -9.08 21.96 4.37
N ALA A 425 -8.38 23.02 3.96
CA ALA A 425 -8.80 24.39 4.20
C ALA A 425 -10.14 24.70 3.50
N ARG A 426 -10.27 24.33 2.23
CA ARG A 426 -11.54 24.48 1.49
C ARG A 426 -12.68 23.67 2.11
N ALA A 427 -12.41 22.44 2.54
CA ALA A 427 -13.41 21.62 3.22
C ALA A 427 -13.85 22.23 4.55
N ALA A 428 -12.94 22.87 5.30
CA ALA A 428 -13.30 23.60 6.51
C ALA A 428 -14.17 24.83 6.18
N GLU A 429 -13.80 25.63 5.18
CA GLU A 429 -14.61 26.77 4.71
C GLU A 429 -16.01 26.33 4.21
N ASP A 430 -16.09 25.23 3.46
CA ASP A 430 -17.36 24.66 2.97
C ASP A 430 -18.22 24.14 4.13
N LEU A 431 -17.61 23.56 5.17
CA LEU A 431 -18.31 23.12 6.39
C LEU A 431 -18.85 24.30 7.18
N ASP A 432 -18.06 25.35 7.36
CA ASP A 432 -18.49 26.59 8.04
C ASP A 432 -19.67 27.23 7.28
N ALA A 433 -19.60 27.29 5.95
CA ALA A 433 -20.70 27.79 5.11
C ALA A 433 -21.96 26.91 5.18
N LEU A 434 -21.81 25.58 5.29
CA LEU A 434 -22.93 24.67 5.50
C LEU A 434 -23.54 24.82 6.89
N GLU A 435 -22.72 25.06 7.92
CA GLU A 435 -23.20 25.33 9.27
C GLU A 435 -24.02 26.63 9.31
N GLU A 436 -23.53 27.69 8.67
CA GLU A 436 -24.25 28.96 8.56
C GLU A 436 -25.59 28.78 7.83
N ARG A 437 -25.60 28.08 6.68
CA ARG A 437 -26.84 27.76 5.95
C ARG A 437 -27.79 26.89 6.76
N GLN A 438 -27.28 25.97 7.58
CA GLN A 438 -28.12 25.17 8.48
C GLN A 438 -28.72 26.02 9.61
N ALA A 439 -27.97 26.98 10.14
CA ALA A 439 -28.48 27.92 11.13
C ALA A 439 -29.57 28.83 10.54
N GLU A 440 -29.35 29.36 9.33
CA GLU A 440 -30.36 30.12 8.58
C GLU A 440 -31.62 29.30 8.35
N MET A 441 -31.50 28.07 7.82
CA MET A 441 -32.63 27.19 7.56
C MET A 441 -33.41 26.84 8.83
N LYS A 442 -32.73 26.63 9.97
CA LYS A 442 -33.39 26.44 11.26
C LYS A 442 -34.20 27.67 11.66
N SER A 443 -33.62 28.87 11.51
CA SER A 443 -34.30 30.13 11.80
C SER A 443 -35.51 30.36 10.87
N GLU A 444 -35.39 30.00 9.60
CA GLU A 444 -36.50 30.05 8.65
C GLU A 444 -37.61 29.08 9.08
N ILE A 445 -37.28 27.84 9.43
CA ILE A 445 -38.26 26.84 9.90
C ILE A 445 -38.99 27.34 11.15
N GLU A 446 -38.30 28.01 12.07
CA GLU A 446 -38.92 28.64 13.23
C GLU A 446 -39.90 29.76 12.82
N GLN A 447 -39.50 30.63 11.87
CA GLN A 447 -40.39 31.65 11.30
C GLN A 447 -41.62 31.04 10.60
N TRP A 448 -41.43 29.96 9.81
CA TRP A 448 -42.52 29.23 9.17
C TRP A 448 -43.45 28.60 10.20
N ARG A 449 -42.91 28.07 11.30
CA ARG A 449 -43.70 27.49 12.38
C ARG A 449 -44.54 28.54 13.10
N ASP A 450 -43.98 29.71 13.37
CA ASP A 450 -44.71 30.80 14.02
C ASP A 450 -45.74 31.42 13.06
N GLY A 451 -45.41 31.56 11.77
CA GLY A 451 -46.35 31.91 10.73
C GLY A 451 -47.52 30.94 10.64
N LEU A 452 -47.24 29.63 10.72
CA LEU A 452 -48.28 28.59 10.72
C LEU A 452 -49.16 28.66 11.97
N LYS A 453 -48.60 28.88 13.17
CA LYS A 453 -49.40 29.10 14.39
C LYS A 453 -50.29 30.33 14.27
N ALA A 454 -49.79 31.41 13.68
CA ALA A 454 -50.57 32.62 13.46
C ALA A 454 -51.72 32.38 12.46
N VAL A 455 -51.48 31.62 11.39
CA VAL A 455 -52.52 31.20 10.45
C VAL A 455 -53.53 30.28 11.12
N GLU A 456 -53.08 29.30 11.90
CA GLU A 456 -53.94 28.39 12.66
C GLU A 456 -54.83 29.14 13.66
N GLY A 457 -54.27 30.13 14.38
CA GLY A 457 -55.03 31.03 15.23
C GLY A 457 -56.10 31.80 14.45
N LYS A 458 -55.72 32.42 13.33
CA LYS A 458 -56.68 33.12 12.45
C LYS A 458 -57.76 32.19 11.90
N VAL A 459 -57.42 30.95 11.56
CA VAL A 459 -58.40 29.96 11.08
C VAL A 459 -59.39 29.60 12.19
N ARG A 460 -58.93 29.42 13.44
CA ARG A 460 -59.83 29.22 14.60
C ARG A 460 -60.72 30.44 14.84
N ASP A 461 -60.18 31.64 14.78
CA ASP A 461 -60.96 32.87 14.95
C ASP A 461 -62.00 33.01 13.83
N CYS A 462 -61.62 32.70 12.57
CA CYS A 462 -62.53 32.64 11.44
C CYS A 462 -63.60 31.55 11.60
N GLU A 463 -63.26 30.37 12.14
CA GLU A 463 -64.21 29.29 12.42
C GLU A 463 -65.22 29.72 13.49
N VAL A 464 -64.75 30.34 14.57
CA VAL A 464 -65.63 30.88 15.63
C VAL A 464 -66.53 31.98 15.09
N ALA A 465 -66.00 32.92 14.30
CA ALA A 465 -66.78 33.96 13.65
C ALA A 465 -67.79 33.38 12.65
N MET A 466 -67.42 32.37 11.88
CA MET A 466 -68.30 31.70 10.93
C MET A 466 -69.40 30.90 11.64
N LYS A 467 -69.10 30.26 12.77
CA LYS A 467 -70.09 29.60 13.64
C LYS A 467 -71.05 30.62 14.25
N GLY A 468 -70.54 31.74 14.78
CA GLY A 468 -71.38 32.83 15.28
C GLY A 468 -72.28 33.42 14.20
N ASN A 469 -71.75 33.63 12.98
CA ASN A 469 -72.54 34.06 11.84
C ASN A 469 -73.58 33.01 11.43
N MET A 470 -73.24 31.71 11.44
CA MET A 470 -74.19 30.62 11.18
C MET A 470 -75.30 30.58 12.22
N ASP A 471 -74.99 30.80 13.49
CA ASP A 471 -75.97 30.83 14.58
C ASP A 471 -76.92 32.05 14.48
N ILE A 472 -76.47 33.17 13.90
CA ILE A 472 -77.31 34.36 13.65
C ILE A 472 -78.14 34.19 12.38
N VAL A 473 -77.52 33.72 11.30
CA VAL A 473 -78.16 33.57 9.98
C VAL A 473 -79.10 32.37 9.95
N GLY A 474 -78.80 31.30 10.67
CA GLY A 474 -79.60 30.08 10.72
C GLY A 474 -81.06 30.30 11.13
N PRO A 475 -81.34 31.02 12.24
CA PRO A 475 -82.70 31.41 12.61
C PRO A 475 -83.38 32.30 11.58
N TRP A 476 -82.65 33.22 10.94
CA TRP A 476 -83.22 34.08 9.89
C TRP A 476 -83.58 33.30 8.64
N VAL A 477 -82.73 32.37 8.21
CA VAL A 477 -82.99 31.48 7.07
C VAL A 477 -84.15 30.54 7.39
N LYS A 478 -84.17 29.91 8.58
CA LYS A 478 -85.32 29.09 9.02
C LYS A 478 -86.61 29.89 9.09
N GLY A 479 -86.55 31.15 9.53
CA GLY A 479 -87.68 32.06 9.53
C GLY A 479 -88.16 32.41 8.12
N LEU A 480 -87.24 32.59 7.16
CA LEU A 480 -87.56 32.78 5.74
C LEU A 480 -88.14 31.50 5.13
N GLU A 481 -87.55 30.34 5.40
CA GLU A 481 -88.05 29.03 4.97
C GLU A 481 -89.46 28.78 5.48
N GLY A 482 -89.73 29.00 6.77
CA GLY A 482 -91.08 28.85 7.33
C GLY A 482 -92.10 29.83 6.73
N ARG A 483 -91.68 31.07 6.42
CA ARG A 483 -92.53 32.03 5.70
C ARG A 483 -92.78 31.60 4.25
N LEU A 484 -91.80 30.98 3.60
CA LEU A 484 -91.90 30.52 2.22
C LEU A 484 -92.76 29.26 2.12
N GLU A 485 -92.66 28.35 3.09
CA GLU A 485 -93.51 27.17 3.24
C GLU A 485 -94.97 27.57 3.52
N ALA A 486 -95.20 28.58 4.35
CA ALA A 486 -96.54 29.16 4.59
C ALA A 486 -97.13 29.90 3.36
N LEU A 487 -96.31 30.23 2.35
CA LEU A 487 -96.74 30.82 1.09
C LEU A 487 -96.84 29.79 -0.06
N GLY A 488 -96.20 28.63 0.10
CA GLY A 488 -96.06 27.59 -0.92
C GLY A 488 -96.99 26.38 -0.73
N GLY A 489 -97.69 26.28 0.40
CA GLY A 489 -98.86 25.41 0.61
C GLY A 489 -100.13 26.25 0.66
#